data_AF-A0A7Z8VN67-F1
#
_entry.id   AF-A0A7Z8VN67-F1
#
_cell.length_a   1.000
_cell.length_b   1.000
_cell.length_c   1.000
_cell.angle_alpha   90.00
_cell.angle_beta   90.00
_cell.angle_gamma   90.00
#
_symmetry.space_group_name_H-M   'P 1'
#
loop_
_entity.id
_entity.type
_entity.pdbx_description
1 polymer ?
#
loop_
_entity_poly.entity_id
_entity_poly.type
_entity_poly.pdbx_seq_one_letter_code
_entity_poly.pdbx_strand_id
1 'polypeptide(L)'
;MKQISTLLILLALNSMPVLVKANELELAVQKIEFQWAHIHYSVAKEQQPGAYKQLLANLKSVQAQYPNKAELIIQQAIIVASNAENISPLKALSAIHQARDLLLQAIELDPNASEGAAFVTLGSLYYMVPSWPIAYGDNDKAQKMLKKALVINPNTIDANYFYGDFLVMQGRQKEAVAYFKRALAIPARTTQVFADNQLHAQAQQAIMDNSQLVAVNKPILFTAAYAK
;
A
#
# COMPACT_ATOMS: atom_id res chain seq x y z
N MET A 1 -41.75 -58.45 -20.16
CA MET A 1 -40.98 -57.62 -21.10
C MET A 1 -40.59 -56.33 -20.39
N LYS A 2 -39.30 -55.98 -20.45
CA LYS A 2 -38.64 -54.66 -20.28
C LYS A 2 -38.88 -53.93 -18.93
N GLN A 3 -37.91 -53.88 -18.01
CA GLN A 3 -36.63 -53.13 -18.00
C GLN A 3 -36.73 -51.67 -17.51
N ILE A 4 -35.78 -51.35 -16.63
CA ILE A 4 -35.19 -50.04 -16.25
C ILE A 4 -35.92 -49.27 -15.13
N SER A 5 -35.28 -48.65 -14.14
CA SER A 5 -34.00 -48.80 -13.41
C SER A 5 -34.07 -47.73 -12.31
N THR A 6 -33.60 -48.08 -11.13
CA THR A 6 -32.65 -47.33 -10.28
C THR A 6 -32.53 -45.80 -10.42
N LEU A 7 -32.50 -45.15 -9.25
CA LEU A 7 -31.62 -44.02 -8.88
C LEU A 7 -32.06 -42.60 -9.30
N LEU A 8 -32.58 -41.84 -8.33
CA LEU A 8 -32.47 -40.38 -8.29
C LEU A 8 -31.85 -39.99 -6.94
N ILE A 9 -30.55 -40.26 -6.84
CA ILE A 9 -29.67 -39.79 -5.78
C ILE A 9 -28.68 -38.80 -6.42
N LEU A 10 -28.55 -37.63 -5.79
CA LEU A 10 -27.43 -36.67 -5.81
C LEU A 10 -27.09 -35.97 -7.14
N LEU A 11 -27.63 -34.76 -7.30
CA LEU A 11 -26.98 -33.67 -8.04
C LEU A 11 -26.94 -32.43 -7.14
N ALA A 12 -26.25 -32.56 -6.01
CA ALA A 12 -25.85 -31.45 -5.16
C ALA A 12 -24.36 -31.63 -4.83
N LEU A 13 -23.49 -31.49 -5.82
CA LEU A 13 -22.05 -31.47 -5.61
C LEU A 13 -21.38 -30.53 -6.61
N ASN A 14 -20.55 -29.64 -6.05
CA ASN A 14 -19.45 -28.91 -6.70
C ASN A 14 -19.62 -27.40 -7.05
N SER A 15 -20.41 -26.63 -6.31
CA SER A 15 -20.24 -25.15 -6.28
C SER A 15 -19.40 -24.65 -5.09
N MET A 16 -19.05 -25.51 -4.12
CA MET A 16 -18.24 -25.17 -2.94
C MET A 16 -16.74 -24.86 -3.17
N PRO A 17 -16.01 -25.31 -4.23
CA PRO A 17 -14.55 -25.19 -4.24
C PRO A 17 -14.02 -23.78 -4.57
N VAL A 18 -14.80 -22.92 -5.25
CA VAL A 18 -14.34 -21.59 -5.65
C VAL A 18 -14.36 -20.62 -4.46
N LEU A 19 -15.42 -20.66 -3.66
CA LEU A 19 -15.57 -19.77 -2.49
C LEU A 19 -14.52 -20.09 -1.41
N VAL A 20 -14.22 -21.37 -1.20
CA VAL A 20 -13.20 -21.80 -0.22
C VAL A 20 -11.80 -21.34 -0.64
N LYS A 21 -11.43 -21.47 -1.93
CA LYS A 21 -10.12 -21.03 -2.42
C LYS A 21 -9.92 -19.50 -2.41
N ALA A 22 -10.98 -18.73 -2.63
CA ALA A 22 -10.91 -17.27 -2.53
C ALA A 22 -10.59 -16.83 -1.09
N ASN A 23 -11.24 -17.46 -0.11
CA ASN A 23 -11.00 -17.22 1.31
C ASN A 23 -9.57 -17.65 1.73
N GLU A 24 -9.05 -18.75 1.19
CA GLU A 24 -7.67 -19.21 1.47
C GLU A 24 -6.60 -18.25 0.90
N LEU A 25 -6.81 -17.72 -0.31
CA LEU A 25 -5.92 -16.71 -0.89
C LEU A 25 -5.92 -15.43 -0.04
N GLU A 26 -7.12 -14.95 0.34
CA GLU A 26 -7.26 -13.75 1.15
C GLU A 26 -6.53 -13.89 2.50
N LEU A 27 -6.71 -15.02 3.19
CA LEU A 27 -5.98 -15.31 4.43
C LEU A 27 -4.47 -15.40 4.22
N ALA A 28 -4.01 -15.95 3.09
CA ALA A 28 -2.60 -16.01 2.76
C ALA A 28 -2.01 -14.61 2.53
N VAL A 29 -2.73 -13.72 1.82
CA VAL A 29 -2.35 -12.32 1.62
C VAL A 29 -2.28 -11.60 2.96
N GLN A 30 -3.31 -11.69 3.79
CA GLN A 30 -3.35 -11.06 5.11
C GLN A 30 -2.19 -11.50 6.01
N LYS A 31 -1.81 -12.78 5.95
CA LYS A 31 -0.65 -13.30 6.69
C LYS A 31 0.66 -12.68 6.21
N ILE A 32 0.84 -12.52 4.90
CA ILE A 32 2.01 -11.87 4.32
C ILE A 32 2.06 -10.38 4.71
N GLU A 33 0.95 -9.67 4.61
CA GLU A 33 0.81 -8.26 5.02
C GLU A 33 1.16 -8.08 6.50
N PHE A 34 0.61 -8.93 7.36
CA PHE A 34 0.91 -8.91 8.80
C PHE A 34 2.40 -9.14 9.07
N GLN A 35 3.02 -10.13 8.42
CA GLN A 35 4.44 -10.41 8.57
C GLN A 35 5.30 -9.26 8.05
N TRP A 36 4.96 -8.68 6.90
CA TRP A 36 5.63 -7.49 6.37
C TRP A 36 5.55 -6.33 7.37
N ALA A 37 4.37 -6.03 7.91
CA ALA A 37 4.18 -4.94 8.84
C ALA A 37 5.02 -5.14 10.11
N HIS A 38 5.02 -6.35 10.68
CA HIS A 38 5.87 -6.68 11.82
C HIS A 38 7.36 -6.48 11.53
N ILE A 39 7.84 -6.93 10.36
CA ILE A 39 9.24 -6.74 9.96
C ILE A 39 9.55 -5.25 9.81
N HIS A 40 8.69 -4.50 9.13
CA HIS A 40 8.93 -3.12 8.79
C HIS A 40 8.97 -2.19 10.02
N TYR A 41 8.02 -2.34 10.94
CA TYR A 41 7.90 -1.42 12.08
C TYR A 41 8.41 -1.96 13.43
N SER A 42 8.60 -3.28 13.61
CA SER A 42 8.99 -3.86 14.91
C SER A 42 10.36 -4.54 14.93
N VAL A 43 10.80 -5.13 13.81
CA VAL A 43 12.09 -5.82 13.77
C VAL A 43 13.23 -4.81 13.72
N ALA A 44 14.28 -5.04 14.51
CA ALA A 44 15.48 -4.21 14.54
C ALA A 44 16.12 -4.10 13.13
N LYS A 45 16.59 -2.91 12.74
CA LYS A 45 17.06 -2.63 11.37
C LYS A 45 18.12 -3.61 10.89
N GLU A 46 19.03 -4.04 11.77
CA GLU A 46 20.11 -4.97 11.47
C GLU A 46 19.59 -6.38 11.10
N GLN A 47 18.38 -6.72 11.56
CA GLN A 47 17.74 -8.02 11.34
C GLN A 47 16.74 -8.00 10.18
N GLN A 48 16.27 -6.81 9.76
CA GLN A 48 15.28 -6.66 8.70
C GLN A 48 15.67 -7.32 7.37
N PRO A 49 16.91 -7.20 6.83
CA PRO A 49 17.28 -7.85 5.57
C PRO A 49 17.07 -9.38 5.59
N GLY A 50 17.41 -10.02 6.71
CA GLY A 50 17.24 -11.45 6.89
C GLY A 50 15.77 -11.84 6.95
N ALA A 51 14.97 -11.07 7.69
CA ALA A 51 13.54 -11.29 7.82
C ALA A 51 12.78 -11.10 6.49
N TYR A 52 13.08 -10.03 5.73
CA TYR A 52 12.49 -9.81 4.41
C TYR A 52 12.87 -10.93 3.42
N LYS A 53 14.11 -11.41 3.46
CA LYS A 53 14.54 -12.55 2.62
C LYS A 53 13.71 -13.80 2.92
N GLN A 54 13.45 -14.10 4.20
CA GLN A 54 12.60 -15.22 4.59
C GLN A 54 11.15 -15.01 4.14
N LEU A 55 10.61 -13.81 4.32
CA LEU A 55 9.25 -13.47 3.88
C LEU A 55 9.08 -13.62 2.37
N LEU A 56 10.04 -13.18 1.56
CA LEU A 56 10.02 -13.37 0.10
C LEU A 56 10.06 -14.85 -0.30
N ALA A 57 10.81 -15.69 0.42
CA ALA A 57 10.84 -17.14 0.18
C ALA A 57 9.48 -17.79 0.49
N ASN A 58 8.83 -17.36 1.59
CA ASN A 58 7.49 -17.80 1.94
C ASN A 58 6.47 -17.37 0.88
N LEU A 59 6.51 -16.08 0.48
CA LEU A 59 5.63 -15.54 -0.56
C LEU A 59 5.78 -16.30 -1.88
N LYS A 60 7.01 -16.61 -2.30
CA LYS A 60 7.25 -17.42 -3.50
C LYS A 60 6.59 -18.80 -3.43
N SER A 61 6.57 -19.41 -2.24
CA SER A 61 5.91 -20.71 -2.02
C SER A 61 4.38 -20.58 -2.14
N VAL A 62 3.81 -19.47 -1.68
CA VAL A 62 2.38 -19.16 -1.84
C VAL A 62 2.05 -18.86 -3.31
N GLN A 63 2.87 -18.09 -4.01
CA GLN A 63 2.71 -17.80 -5.45
C GLN A 63 2.76 -19.08 -6.32
N ALA A 64 3.51 -20.10 -5.90
CA ALA A 64 3.50 -21.39 -6.59
C ALA A 64 2.15 -22.12 -6.49
N GLN A 65 1.38 -21.89 -5.42
CA GLN A 65 0.03 -22.42 -5.24
C GLN A 65 -1.03 -21.55 -5.92
N TYR A 66 -0.76 -20.24 -6.02
CA TYR A 66 -1.65 -19.22 -6.57
C TYR A 66 -0.94 -18.40 -7.66
N PRO A 67 -0.69 -19.00 -8.84
CA PRO A 67 0.04 -18.31 -9.90
C PRO A 67 -0.73 -17.10 -10.44
N ASN A 68 0.01 -16.03 -10.78
CA ASN A 68 -0.51 -14.82 -11.42
C ASN A 68 -1.64 -14.11 -10.64
N LYS A 69 -1.63 -14.18 -9.31
CA LYS A 69 -2.53 -13.36 -8.47
C LYS A 69 -1.95 -11.97 -8.26
N ALA A 70 -2.70 -10.95 -8.65
CA ALA A 70 -2.28 -9.56 -8.57
C ALA A 70 -1.97 -9.16 -7.12
N GLU A 71 -2.76 -9.61 -6.15
CA GLU A 71 -2.57 -9.36 -4.73
C GLU A 71 -1.20 -9.84 -4.25
N LEU A 72 -0.78 -11.05 -4.64
CA LEU A 72 0.52 -11.61 -4.24
C LEU A 72 1.69 -10.91 -4.95
N ILE A 73 1.49 -10.43 -6.18
CA ILE A 73 2.50 -9.64 -6.91
C ILE A 73 2.66 -8.26 -6.26
N ILE A 74 1.55 -7.64 -5.82
CA ILE A 74 1.56 -6.38 -5.05
C ILE A 74 2.34 -6.57 -3.75
N GLN A 75 2.06 -7.62 -2.98
CA GLN A 75 2.80 -7.91 -1.76
C GLN A 75 4.29 -8.11 -2.05
N GLN A 76 4.65 -8.78 -3.15
CA GLN A 76 6.05 -8.95 -3.54
C GLN A 76 6.71 -7.60 -3.80
N ALA A 77 6.05 -6.71 -4.54
CA ALA A 77 6.57 -5.39 -4.84
C ALA A 77 6.77 -4.55 -3.57
N ILE A 78 5.80 -4.56 -2.66
CA ILE A 78 5.86 -3.85 -1.37
C ILE A 78 7.07 -4.35 -0.56
N ILE A 79 7.22 -5.68 -0.41
CA ILE A 79 8.33 -6.26 0.35
C ILE A 79 9.69 -5.92 -0.28
N VAL A 80 9.80 -6.02 -1.61
CA VAL A 80 11.04 -5.68 -2.33
C VAL A 80 11.38 -4.19 -2.16
N ALA A 81 10.39 -3.30 -2.26
CA ALA A 81 10.57 -1.87 -2.06
C ALA A 81 10.98 -1.54 -0.62
N SER A 82 10.29 -2.07 0.39
CA SER A 82 10.65 -1.84 1.81
C SER A 82 12.03 -2.38 2.18
N ASN A 83 12.45 -3.50 1.58
CA ASN A 83 13.79 -4.03 1.81
C ASN A 83 14.90 -3.22 1.12
N ALA A 84 14.56 -2.36 0.13
CA ALA A 84 15.54 -1.54 -0.57
C ALA A 84 16.28 -0.58 0.38
N GLU A 85 15.62 -0.12 1.45
CA GLU A 85 16.22 0.74 2.49
C GLU A 85 17.28 0.02 3.33
N ASN A 86 17.31 -1.31 3.28
CA ASN A 86 18.09 -2.16 4.19
C ASN A 86 19.26 -2.87 3.49
N ILE A 87 19.50 -2.57 2.20
CA ILE A 87 20.52 -3.23 1.38
C ILE A 87 21.43 -2.21 0.70
N SER A 88 22.51 -2.67 0.06
CA SER A 88 23.47 -1.77 -0.58
C SER A 88 22.82 -0.93 -1.69
N PRO A 89 23.30 0.31 -1.95
CA PRO A 89 22.67 1.23 -2.90
C PRO A 89 22.43 0.65 -4.31
N LEU A 90 23.38 -0.13 -4.84
CA LEU A 90 23.23 -0.78 -6.15
C LEU A 90 22.10 -1.83 -6.14
N LYS A 91 21.95 -2.58 -5.06
CA LYS A 91 20.86 -3.55 -4.91
C LYS A 91 19.53 -2.84 -4.65
N ALA A 92 19.55 -1.74 -3.91
CA ALA A 92 18.37 -0.90 -3.68
C ALA A 92 17.83 -0.33 -4.99
N LEU A 93 18.69 0.16 -5.87
CA LEU A 93 18.30 0.66 -7.20
C LEU A 93 17.64 -0.44 -8.05
N SER A 94 18.23 -1.64 -8.07
CA SER A 94 17.62 -2.79 -8.74
C SER A 94 16.26 -3.17 -8.12
N ALA A 95 16.16 -3.18 -6.79
CA ALA A 95 14.94 -3.49 -6.07
C ALA A 95 13.80 -2.51 -6.36
N ILE A 96 14.06 -1.19 -6.37
CA ILE A 96 13.00 -0.21 -6.68
C ILE A 96 12.54 -0.32 -8.15
N HIS A 97 13.42 -0.69 -9.09
CA HIS A 97 13.02 -0.97 -10.48
C HIS A 97 12.18 -2.25 -10.57
N GLN A 98 12.60 -3.31 -9.88
CA GLN A 98 11.84 -4.55 -9.78
C GLN A 98 10.44 -4.31 -9.19
N ALA A 99 10.33 -3.55 -8.10
CA ALA A 99 9.06 -3.22 -7.47
C ALA A 99 8.13 -2.47 -8.44
N ARG A 100 8.65 -1.49 -9.18
CA ARG A 100 7.88 -0.77 -10.22
C ARG A 100 7.31 -1.75 -11.26
N ASP A 101 8.16 -2.63 -11.79
CA ASP A 101 7.75 -3.54 -12.87
C ASP A 101 6.71 -4.56 -12.38
N LEU A 102 6.85 -5.05 -11.14
CA LEU A 102 5.84 -5.89 -10.49
C LEU A 102 4.51 -5.15 -10.29
N LEU A 103 4.54 -3.87 -9.88
CA LEU A 103 3.32 -3.08 -9.68
C LEU A 103 2.60 -2.82 -11.01
N LEU A 104 3.35 -2.53 -12.07
CA LEU A 104 2.79 -2.39 -13.42
C LEU A 104 2.14 -3.70 -13.88
N GLN A 105 2.82 -4.84 -13.67
CA GLN A 105 2.26 -6.15 -13.97
C GLN A 105 0.98 -6.43 -13.16
N ALA A 106 0.96 -6.13 -11.86
CA ALA A 106 -0.24 -6.34 -11.04
C ALA A 106 -1.41 -5.48 -11.50
N ILE A 107 -1.16 -4.23 -11.89
CA ILE A 107 -2.17 -3.31 -12.43
C ILE A 107 -2.75 -3.84 -13.75
N GLU A 108 -1.93 -4.45 -14.60
CA GLU A 108 -2.40 -5.09 -15.84
C GLU A 108 -3.27 -6.32 -15.58
N LEU A 109 -2.95 -7.10 -14.54
CA LEU A 109 -3.71 -8.29 -14.16
C LEU A 109 -5.05 -7.95 -13.51
N ASP A 110 -5.03 -7.08 -12.51
CA ASP A 110 -6.23 -6.56 -11.86
C ASP A 110 -5.93 -5.18 -11.22
N PRO A 111 -6.41 -4.08 -11.83
CA PRO A 111 -6.18 -2.74 -11.30
C PRO A 111 -6.92 -2.48 -9.97
N ASN A 112 -7.91 -3.30 -9.60
CA ASN A 112 -8.67 -3.13 -8.35
C ASN A 112 -8.18 -4.05 -7.22
N ALA A 113 -7.22 -4.94 -7.50
CA ALA A 113 -6.65 -5.86 -6.51
C ALA A 113 -6.10 -5.10 -5.30
N SER A 114 -6.29 -5.68 -4.11
CA SER A 114 -5.90 -5.09 -2.83
C SER A 114 -6.35 -3.63 -2.68
N GLU A 115 -7.58 -3.33 -3.12
CA GLU A 115 -8.22 -2.02 -2.97
C GLU A 115 -7.42 -0.84 -3.55
N GLY A 116 -6.64 -1.11 -4.61
CA GLY A 116 -5.81 -0.10 -5.27
C GLY A 116 -4.43 0.10 -4.65
N ALA A 117 -3.98 -0.79 -3.76
CA ALA A 117 -2.64 -0.73 -3.15
C ALA A 117 -1.51 -0.62 -4.19
N ALA A 118 -1.64 -1.26 -5.36
CA ALA A 118 -0.66 -1.14 -6.43
C ALA A 118 -0.44 0.32 -6.86
N PHE A 119 -1.52 1.09 -6.97
CA PHE A 119 -1.47 2.50 -7.32
C PHE A 119 -0.91 3.37 -6.19
N VAL A 120 -1.20 3.01 -4.93
CA VAL A 120 -0.60 3.68 -3.77
C VAL A 120 0.92 3.50 -3.80
N THR A 121 1.40 2.26 -3.81
CA THR A 121 2.83 1.95 -3.76
C THR A 121 3.58 2.50 -4.97
N LEU A 122 3.02 2.35 -6.18
CA LEU A 122 3.66 2.88 -7.39
C LEU A 122 3.71 4.41 -7.38
N GLY A 123 2.63 5.05 -6.92
CA GLY A 123 2.57 6.49 -6.72
C GLY A 123 3.64 6.98 -5.74
N SER A 124 3.80 6.28 -4.62
CA SER A 124 4.84 6.57 -3.62
C SER A 124 6.24 6.46 -4.18
N LEU A 125 6.55 5.36 -4.86
CA LEU A 125 7.85 5.18 -5.49
C LEU A 125 8.18 6.31 -6.49
N TYR A 126 7.20 6.78 -7.27
CA TYR A 126 7.42 7.85 -8.22
C TYR A 126 7.85 9.18 -7.59
N TYR A 127 7.39 9.54 -6.39
CA TYR A 127 7.82 10.79 -5.75
C TYR A 127 9.00 10.62 -4.78
N MET A 128 9.28 9.38 -4.33
CA MET A 128 10.35 9.10 -3.36
C MET A 128 11.72 8.81 -4.00
N VAL A 129 11.76 8.35 -5.26
CA VAL A 129 13.02 8.00 -5.92
C VAL A 129 13.52 9.11 -6.83
N PRO A 130 14.83 9.20 -7.12
CA PRO A 130 15.36 10.20 -8.05
C PRO A 130 14.80 10.03 -9.48
N SER A 131 14.74 11.12 -10.23
CA SER A 131 14.43 11.10 -11.66
C SER A 131 15.56 10.50 -12.50
N TRP A 132 15.33 10.39 -13.81
CA TRP A 132 16.36 10.01 -14.78
C TRP A 132 17.56 10.98 -14.70
N PRO A 133 18.81 10.51 -14.80
CA PRO A 133 19.24 9.16 -15.21
C PRO A 133 19.44 8.15 -14.06
N ILE A 134 19.17 8.52 -12.81
CA ILE A 134 19.47 7.66 -11.65
C ILE A 134 18.40 6.58 -11.49
N ALA A 135 17.13 6.99 -11.48
CA ALA A 135 15.99 6.06 -11.40
C ALA A 135 14.83 6.58 -12.27
N TYR A 136 13.59 6.52 -11.77
CA TYR A 136 12.38 6.78 -12.55
C TYR A 136 11.41 7.77 -11.88
N GLY A 137 11.88 8.55 -10.92
CA GLY A 137 11.07 9.53 -10.18
C GLY A 137 10.38 10.54 -11.10
N ASP A 138 9.09 10.76 -10.86
CA ASP A 138 8.18 11.52 -11.71
C ASP A 138 6.93 11.96 -10.91
N ASN A 139 6.90 13.22 -10.46
CA ASN A 139 5.83 13.74 -9.61
C ASN A 139 4.46 13.78 -10.31
N ASP A 140 4.43 13.90 -11.65
CA ASP A 140 3.17 13.89 -12.41
C ASP A 140 2.57 12.48 -12.41
N LYS A 141 3.39 11.45 -12.61
CA LYS A 141 2.97 10.06 -12.48
C LYS A 141 2.58 9.73 -11.04
N ALA A 142 3.34 10.20 -10.05
CA ALA A 142 3.00 10.03 -8.65
C ALA A 142 1.58 10.53 -8.35
N GLN A 143 1.27 11.78 -8.74
CA GLN A 143 -0.06 12.35 -8.55
C GLN A 143 -1.14 11.52 -9.26
N LYS A 144 -0.87 11.09 -10.49
CA LYS A 144 -1.83 10.30 -11.28
C LYS A 144 -2.16 8.96 -10.60
N MET A 145 -1.13 8.25 -10.12
CA MET A 145 -1.31 6.96 -9.47
C MET A 145 -2.04 7.11 -8.12
N LEU A 146 -1.62 8.05 -7.27
CA LEU A 146 -2.26 8.26 -5.96
C LEU A 146 -3.73 8.71 -6.10
N LYS A 147 -4.04 9.58 -7.08
CA LYS A 147 -5.44 9.92 -7.39
C LYS A 147 -6.24 8.72 -7.88
N LYS A 148 -5.62 7.81 -8.65
CA LYS A 148 -6.29 6.59 -9.10
C LYS A 148 -6.61 5.66 -7.92
N ALA A 149 -5.71 5.52 -6.95
CA ALA A 149 -5.98 4.77 -5.72
C ALA A 149 -7.19 5.33 -4.95
N LEU A 150 -7.26 6.65 -4.78
CA LEU A 150 -8.40 7.32 -4.13
C LEU A 150 -9.73 7.14 -4.90
N VAL A 151 -9.69 6.99 -6.23
CA VAL A 151 -10.89 6.69 -7.03
C VAL A 151 -11.33 5.24 -6.86
N ILE A 152 -10.39 4.30 -6.75
CA ILE A 152 -10.68 2.88 -6.55
C ILE A 152 -11.30 2.65 -5.18
N ASN A 153 -10.64 3.15 -4.13
CA ASN A 153 -11.20 3.14 -2.79
C ASN A 153 -10.83 4.45 -2.02
N PRO A 154 -11.78 5.39 -1.90
CA PRO A 154 -11.55 6.65 -1.18
C PRO A 154 -11.46 6.47 0.35
N ASN A 155 -11.86 5.29 0.87
CA ASN A 155 -11.96 4.99 2.28
C ASN A 155 -10.83 4.07 2.77
N THR A 156 -9.63 4.16 2.16
CA THR A 156 -8.43 3.49 2.66
C THR A 156 -7.55 4.45 3.45
N ILE A 157 -6.94 3.96 4.53
CA ILE A 157 -5.96 4.71 5.32
C ILE A 157 -4.74 5.02 4.43
N ASP A 158 -4.23 4.00 3.74
CA ASP A 158 -3.07 4.08 2.85
C ASP A 158 -3.21 5.18 1.79
N ALA A 159 -4.25 5.15 0.94
CA ALA A 159 -4.36 6.11 -0.16
C ALA A 159 -4.52 7.56 0.33
N ASN A 160 -5.25 7.78 1.43
CA ASN A 160 -5.38 9.11 2.02
C ASN A 160 -4.05 9.57 2.65
N TYR A 161 -3.36 8.69 3.38
CA TYR A 161 -2.08 9.02 3.98
C TYR A 161 -1.02 9.36 2.92
N PHE A 162 -0.79 8.47 1.96
CA PHE A 162 0.27 8.65 0.95
C PHE A 162 -0.04 9.79 -0.03
N TYR A 163 -1.32 10.11 -0.29
CA TYR A 163 -1.64 11.32 -1.04
C TYR A 163 -1.38 12.59 -0.22
N GLY A 164 -1.64 12.56 1.08
CA GLY A 164 -1.23 13.62 2.01
C GLY A 164 0.28 13.82 2.01
N ASP A 165 1.05 12.74 2.15
CA ASP A 165 2.52 12.76 2.15
C ASP A 165 3.09 13.32 0.84
N PHE A 166 2.57 12.86 -0.31
CA PHE A 166 2.88 13.44 -1.60
C PHE A 166 2.63 14.94 -1.65
N LEU A 167 1.47 15.41 -1.16
CA LEU A 167 1.15 16.83 -1.14
C LEU A 167 2.13 17.63 -0.26
N VAL A 168 2.58 17.08 0.87
CA VAL A 168 3.64 17.71 1.68
C VAL A 168 4.93 17.85 0.87
N MET A 169 5.36 16.79 0.17
CA MET A 169 6.56 16.81 -0.66
C MET A 169 6.47 17.80 -1.84
N GLN A 170 5.25 18.08 -2.32
CA GLN A 170 5.01 19.11 -3.33
C GLN A 170 4.81 20.53 -2.74
N GLY A 171 5.03 20.73 -1.44
CA GLY A 171 4.86 22.03 -0.78
C GLY A 171 3.40 22.47 -0.61
N ARG A 172 2.45 21.53 -0.63
CA ARG A 172 1.00 21.76 -0.52
C ARG A 172 0.47 21.31 0.84
N GLN A 173 1.13 21.75 1.91
CA GLN A 173 0.87 21.29 3.29
C GLN A 173 -0.57 21.53 3.74
N LYS A 174 -1.18 22.66 3.35
CA LYS A 174 -2.59 22.96 3.69
C LYS A 174 -3.57 21.92 3.15
N GLU A 175 -3.33 21.44 1.92
CA GLU A 175 -4.16 20.40 1.31
C GLU A 175 -3.87 19.04 1.91
N ALA A 176 -2.59 18.75 2.22
CA ALA A 176 -2.17 17.51 2.85
C ALA A 176 -2.90 17.23 4.17
N VAL A 177 -3.06 18.26 5.02
CA VAL A 177 -3.77 18.13 6.32
C VAL A 177 -5.18 17.59 6.16
N ALA A 178 -5.89 17.93 5.08
CA ALA A 178 -7.23 17.40 4.84
C ALA A 178 -7.22 15.88 4.59
N TYR A 179 -6.21 15.37 3.87
CA TYR A 179 -6.07 13.95 3.60
C TYR A 179 -5.57 13.15 4.81
N PHE A 180 -4.65 13.69 5.61
CA PHE A 180 -4.27 13.06 6.87
C PHE A 180 -5.45 12.95 7.85
N LYS A 181 -6.33 13.98 7.91
CA LYS A 181 -7.55 13.92 8.71
C LYS A 181 -8.53 12.86 8.21
N ARG A 182 -8.61 12.63 6.90
CA ARG A 182 -9.42 11.54 6.33
C ARG A 182 -8.84 10.17 6.71
N ALA A 183 -7.51 10.00 6.60
CA ALA A 183 -6.84 8.77 7.02
C ALA A 183 -7.18 8.44 8.48
N LEU A 184 -7.05 9.41 9.40
CA LEU A 184 -7.39 9.24 10.82
C LEU A 184 -8.86 8.93 11.13
N ALA A 185 -9.78 9.30 10.24
CA ALA A 185 -11.21 9.07 10.42
C ALA A 185 -11.62 7.64 10.03
N ILE A 186 -10.75 6.91 9.32
CA ILE A 186 -11.02 5.55 8.87
C ILE A 186 -10.62 4.56 9.98
N PRO A 187 -11.50 3.64 10.41
CA PRO A 187 -11.14 2.65 11.42
C PRO A 187 -10.01 1.72 10.94
N ALA A 188 -9.11 1.35 11.85
CA ALA A 188 -8.11 0.34 11.57
C ALA A 188 -8.77 -1.02 11.26
N ARG A 189 -8.29 -1.70 10.23
CA ARG A 189 -8.74 -3.03 9.83
C ARG A 189 -8.33 -4.05 10.88
N THR A 190 -9.24 -4.94 11.25
CA THR A 190 -8.97 -6.00 12.24
C THR A 190 -7.83 -6.94 11.84
N THR A 191 -7.56 -7.06 10.54
CA THR A 191 -6.51 -7.91 9.96
C THR A 191 -5.17 -7.18 9.77
N GLN A 192 -5.16 -5.84 9.81
CA GLN A 192 -3.97 -5.00 9.59
C GLN A 192 -3.77 -3.93 10.69
N VAL A 193 -4.34 -4.16 11.89
CA VAL A 193 -4.35 -3.19 13.01
C VAL A 193 -3.00 -2.55 13.26
N PHE A 194 -1.92 -3.33 13.15
CA PHE A 194 -0.58 -2.83 13.42
C PHE A 194 -0.12 -1.80 12.38
N ALA A 195 -0.21 -2.09 11.09
CA ALA A 195 0.15 -1.14 10.02
C ALA A 195 -0.77 0.09 10.03
N ASP A 196 -2.08 -0.13 10.19
CA ASP A 196 -3.07 0.94 10.22
C ASP A 196 -2.85 1.90 11.40
N ASN A 197 -2.50 1.39 12.58
CA ASN A 197 -2.16 2.22 13.73
C ASN A 197 -0.85 3.00 13.53
N GLN A 198 0.13 2.44 12.81
CA GLN A 198 1.35 3.18 12.46
C GLN A 198 1.03 4.33 11.51
N LEU A 199 0.23 4.09 10.47
CA LEU A 199 -0.20 5.14 9.54
C LEU A 199 -1.06 6.20 10.23
N HIS A 200 -1.92 5.82 11.18
CA HIS A 200 -2.64 6.80 12.01
C HIS A 200 -1.69 7.65 12.85
N ALA A 201 -0.71 7.05 13.52
CA ALA A 201 0.27 7.81 14.29
C ALA A 201 1.07 8.78 13.40
N GLN A 202 1.47 8.33 12.20
CA GLN A 202 2.16 9.16 11.22
C GLN A 202 1.27 10.29 10.69
N ALA A 203 0.00 10.02 10.38
CA ALA A 203 -0.97 11.03 9.95
C ALA A 203 -1.18 12.09 11.04
N GLN A 204 -1.31 11.66 12.30
CA GLN A 204 -1.43 12.57 13.44
C GLN A 204 -0.20 13.47 13.58
N GLN A 205 1.00 12.90 13.48
CA GLN A 205 2.24 13.65 13.52
C GLN A 205 2.33 14.65 12.36
N ALA A 206 2.03 14.20 11.14
CA ALA A 206 2.06 15.04 9.96
C ALA A 206 1.06 16.21 10.08
N ILE A 207 -0.12 16.03 10.68
CA ILE A 207 -1.03 17.14 10.96
C ILE A 207 -0.40 18.16 11.90
N MET A 208 0.27 17.73 12.97
CA MET A 208 0.92 18.62 13.92
C MET A 208 2.01 19.45 13.23
N ASP A 209 2.91 18.78 12.51
CA ASP A 209 4.03 19.42 11.82
C ASP A 209 3.55 20.45 10.79
N ASN A 210 2.57 20.06 9.98
CA ASN A 210 2.07 20.92 8.89
C ASN A 210 1.12 22.02 9.37
N SER A 211 0.41 21.84 10.48
CA SER A 211 -0.45 22.89 11.04
C SER A 211 0.36 23.98 11.72
N GLN A 212 1.48 23.64 12.37
CA GLN A 212 2.39 24.62 12.95
C GLN A 212 3.07 25.47 11.88
N LEU A 213 3.52 24.87 10.77
CA LEU A 213 4.11 25.60 9.64
C LEU A 213 3.11 26.60 9.00
N VAL A 214 1.83 26.23 8.92
CA VAL A 214 0.79 27.13 8.41
C VAL A 214 0.51 28.31 9.36
N ALA A 215 0.59 28.10 10.67
CA ALA A 215 0.40 29.16 11.65
C ALA A 215 1.54 30.18 11.63
N VAL A 216 2.79 29.72 11.46
CA VAL A 216 3.98 30.58 11.36
C VAL A 216 4.00 31.39 10.07
N ASN A 217 3.54 30.83 8.95
CA ASN A 217 3.50 31.50 7.65
C ASN A 217 2.25 32.37 7.41
N LYS A 218 1.37 32.54 8.41
CA LYS A 218 0.29 33.52 8.32
C LYS A 218 0.93 34.89 8.56
N PRO A 219 0.82 35.87 7.63
CA PRO A 219 1.33 37.20 7.90
C PRO A 219 0.67 37.70 9.18
N ILE A 220 1.49 38.13 10.14
CA ILE A 220 1.01 38.86 11.32
C ILE A 220 0.35 40.10 10.74
N LEU A 221 -0.97 40.08 10.63
CA LEU A 221 -1.74 41.29 10.38
C LEU A 221 -1.54 42.13 11.62
N PHE A 222 -0.56 43.04 11.58
CA PHE A 222 -0.54 44.18 12.47
C PHE A 222 -1.84 44.92 12.18
N THR A 223 -2.85 44.66 13.01
CA THR A 223 -3.99 45.54 13.13
C THR A 223 -3.42 46.88 13.59
N ALA A 224 -3.26 47.81 12.66
CA ALA A 224 -3.03 49.21 12.94
C ALA A 224 -4.29 49.77 13.61
N ALA A 225 -4.47 49.41 14.88
CA ALA A 225 -5.29 50.18 15.81
C ALA A 225 -4.35 51.22 16.45
N TYR A 226 -4.86 52.43 16.60
CA TYR A 226 -4.19 53.64 17.13
C TYR A 226 -3.48 54.53 16.09
N ALA A 227 -4.29 55.05 15.17
CA ALA A 227 -4.14 56.43 14.71
C ALA A 227 -5.47 57.17 14.93
N LYS A 228 -5.61 57.77 16.12
CA LYS A 228 -6.35 59.02 16.38
C LYS A 228 -6.05 59.50 17.79
#